data_AF-R6ZWJ6-F1
#
_entry.id   AF-R6ZWJ6-F1
#
_cell.length_a   1.000
_cell.length_b   1.000
_cell.length_c   1.000
_cell.angle_alpha   90.00
_cell.angle_beta   90.00
_cell.angle_gamma   90.00
#
_symmetry.space_group_name_H-M   'P 1'
#
loop_
_entity.id
_entity.type
_entity.pdbx_description
1 polymer ?
#
loop_
_entity_poly.entity_id
_entity_poly.type
_entity_poly.pdbx_seq_one_letter_code
_entity_poly.pdbx_strand_id
1 'polypeptide(L)'
;MRFRQAAAFVITLLFGLVMCSGCGAETHESSAKQSAVSGSGSSVAASTTAERMDPKPVESSEPTEGTEPLDSCEPTEETDSQLLGLHTSIDESGYQVGIAYIGYVGAERTEEEIRIYLEGSPYAEAYAFLCDAPLVDADGAELYAVVTTRKDRSASVYPADVNEEGTYDVHTEQPLYKGKGTDCFLLYCNMSEVHSNVSIAIQTGDERLFVNPMISGKDGRLGNLDCYDFSMYTDGNETQDDVMIAYGVLLEADEVQSYMNLGMTLQYTGQIQVIDGHSCWIFALGTDHEDQFVRELYYGVCDNLIYSYDAITDTWTALGG
;
A
#
# COMPACT_ATOMS: atom_id res chain seq x y z
N MET A 1 -18.01 3.99 34.78
CA MET A 1 -19.47 4.20 34.71
C MET A 1 -19.82 5.69 34.61
N ARG A 2 -20.19 6.18 33.43
CA ARG A 2 -21.09 7.33 33.23
C ARG A 2 -22.04 6.99 32.06
N PHE A 3 -23.17 7.67 31.97
CA PHE A 3 -24.34 7.15 31.25
C PHE A 3 -24.34 7.41 29.75
N ARG A 4 -24.86 6.43 29.00
CA ARG A 4 -25.26 6.54 27.59
C ARG A 4 -26.41 7.55 27.44
N GLN A 5 -26.39 8.33 26.37
CA GLN A 5 -27.61 8.77 25.68
C GLN A 5 -27.41 8.54 24.18
N ALA A 6 -28.25 7.68 23.60
CA ALA A 6 -28.30 7.44 22.16
C ALA A 6 -29.54 8.13 21.59
N ALA A 7 -29.35 9.01 20.62
CA ALA A 7 -30.43 9.66 19.89
C ALA A 7 -30.81 8.79 18.67
N ALA A 8 -31.85 7.98 18.81
CA ALA A 8 -32.32 7.13 17.72
C ALA A 8 -33.18 7.93 16.73
N PHE A 9 -32.63 8.25 15.56
CA PHE A 9 -33.41 8.74 14.42
C PHE A 9 -33.96 7.56 13.60
N VAL A 10 -35.26 7.32 13.71
CA VAL A 10 -35.98 6.32 12.90
C VAL A 10 -36.41 6.98 11.59
N ILE A 11 -35.68 6.72 10.50
CA ILE A 11 -36.09 7.10 9.14
C ILE A 11 -36.78 5.91 8.48
N THR A 12 -38.11 5.97 8.41
CA THR A 12 -38.92 4.94 7.76
C THR A 12 -38.96 5.17 6.24
N LEU A 13 -38.10 4.48 5.49
CA LEU A 13 -38.23 4.42 4.03
C LEU A 13 -39.38 3.47 3.64
N LEU A 14 -40.27 3.92 2.76
CA LEU A 14 -41.43 3.16 2.30
C LEU A 14 -41.14 2.41 1.00
N PHE A 15 -41.43 1.11 0.96
CA PHE A 15 -41.28 0.27 -0.23
C PHE A 15 -42.23 0.71 -1.36
N GLY A 16 -41.66 1.09 -2.51
CA GLY A 16 -42.38 1.41 -3.75
C GLY A 16 -42.30 0.29 -4.78
N LEU A 17 -43.06 -0.80 -4.59
CA LEU A 17 -43.13 -1.91 -5.55
C LEU A 17 -43.96 -1.53 -6.79
N VAL A 18 -43.30 -1.31 -7.93
CA VAL A 18 -43.96 -1.16 -9.24
C VAL A 18 -43.81 -2.46 -10.03
N MET A 19 -44.85 -3.29 -9.99
CA MET A 19 -44.97 -4.50 -10.81
C MET A 19 -45.58 -4.17 -12.18
N CYS A 20 -44.84 -4.46 -13.27
CA CYS A 20 -45.36 -4.41 -14.63
C CYS A 20 -45.21 -5.76 -15.35
N SER A 21 -46.24 -6.59 -15.24
CA SER A 21 -46.58 -7.60 -16.26
C SER A 21 -46.83 -6.90 -17.61
N GLY A 22 -46.64 -7.51 -18.78
CA GLY A 22 -46.24 -8.88 -19.13
C GLY A 22 -46.46 -9.10 -20.65
N CYS A 23 -46.46 -10.38 -21.09
CA CYS A 23 -46.48 -10.85 -22.49
C CYS A 23 -45.15 -10.67 -23.27
N GLY A 24 -44.60 -11.66 -23.99
CA GLY A 24 -44.95 -13.09 -24.08
C GLY A 24 -45.28 -13.55 -25.50
N ALA A 25 -44.30 -14.17 -26.17
CA ALA A 25 -44.48 -14.91 -27.43
C ALA A 25 -43.32 -15.90 -27.65
N GLU A 26 -43.54 -17.19 -27.35
CA GLU A 26 -42.89 -18.29 -28.08
C GLU A 26 -43.63 -18.45 -29.44
N THR A 27 -43.16 -19.12 -30.49
CA THR A 27 -42.24 -20.26 -30.69
C THR A 27 -41.66 -20.20 -32.12
N HIS A 28 -40.51 -20.82 -32.41
CA HIS A 28 -40.47 -22.09 -33.19
C HIS A 28 -39.04 -22.65 -33.40
N GLU A 29 -38.95 -23.99 -33.45
CA GLU A 29 -37.71 -24.73 -33.74
C GLU A 29 -37.38 -24.84 -35.25
N SER A 30 -36.12 -25.19 -35.53
CA SER A 30 -35.67 -26.35 -36.35
C SER A 30 -34.49 -26.01 -37.29
N SER A 31 -33.59 -26.92 -37.70
CA SER A 31 -33.34 -28.31 -37.30
C SER A 31 -31.84 -28.65 -37.49
N ALA A 32 -31.36 -29.76 -36.92
CA ALA A 32 -29.97 -30.21 -37.05
C ALA A 32 -29.73 -31.13 -38.27
N LYS A 33 -28.46 -31.28 -38.69
CA LYS A 33 -27.92 -32.58 -39.18
C LYS A 33 -26.39 -32.68 -39.20
N GLN A 34 -25.91 -33.91 -39.24
CA GLN A 34 -24.50 -34.33 -39.02
C GLN A 34 -23.87 -34.94 -40.29
N SER A 35 -22.54 -34.88 -40.40
CA SER A 35 -21.63 -35.98 -40.79
C SER A 35 -20.20 -35.56 -40.44
N ALA A 36 -19.27 -36.29 -39.81
CA ALA A 36 -19.01 -37.73 -39.57
C ALA A 36 -18.16 -38.45 -40.64
N VAL A 37 -17.19 -39.27 -40.17
CA VAL A 37 -16.21 -40.15 -40.89
C VAL A 37 -15.08 -39.39 -41.63
N SER A 38 -13.78 -39.74 -41.61
CA SER A 38 -12.84 -40.57 -40.79
C SER A 38 -11.39 -40.28 -41.26
N GLY A 39 -10.26 -40.71 -40.67
CA GLY A 39 -9.96 -41.52 -39.47
C GLY A 39 -8.73 -42.46 -39.65
N SER A 40 -7.81 -42.49 -38.68
CA SER A 40 -6.71 -43.47 -38.44
C SER A 40 -6.07 -43.12 -37.08
N GLY A 41 -5.55 -43.99 -36.21
CA GLY A 41 -4.92 -45.31 -36.38
C GLY A 41 -3.39 -45.13 -36.40
N SER A 42 -2.58 -45.62 -35.45
CA SER A 42 -2.78 -46.75 -34.54
C SER A 42 -2.15 -46.58 -33.13
N SER A 43 -2.51 -47.54 -32.26
CA SER A 43 -1.94 -47.97 -30.97
C SER A 43 -0.41 -48.28 -31.02
N VAL A 44 0.34 -48.54 -29.93
CA VAL A 44 0.12 -49.49 -28.80
C VAL A 44 0.73 -49.02 -27.47
N ALA A 45 0.19 -49.55 -26.35
CA ALA A 45 0.74 -49.54 -24.97
C ALA A 45 2.11 -50.29 -24.86
N ALA A 46 2.75 -50.57 -23.71
CA ALA A 46 2.38 -50.68 -22.29
C ALA A 46 3.69 -50.81 -21.43
N SER A 47 3.75 -50.85 -20.09
CA SER A 47 2.88 -50.48 -18.95
C SER A 47 3.55 -50.96 -17.63
N THR A 48 3.21 -50.40 -16.45
CA THR A 48 3.48 -50.91 -15.06
C THR A 48 4.96 -51.10 -14.64
N THR A 49 5.41 -51.06 -13.36
CA THR A 49 4.91 -50.54 -12.06
C THR A 49 6.11 -50.36 -11.12
N ALA A 50 5.96 -49.57 -10.04
CA ALA A 50 6.98 -49.25 -9.04
C ALA A 50 7.53 -50.43 -8.21
N GLU A 51 8.68 -50.23 -7.56
CA GLU A 51 8.83 -50.53 -6.13
C GLU A 51 9.86 -49.61 -5.41
N ARG A 52 10.13 -49.85 -4.13
CA ARG A 52 10.63 -48.88 -3.11
C ARG A 52 11.64 -49.54 -2.16
N MET A 53 12.79 -48.91 -1.85
CA MET A 53 13.54 -49.20 -0.62
C MET A 53 14.63 -48.16 -0.24
N ASP A 54 14.86 -48.04 1.07
CA ASP A 54 15.81 -47.20 1.83
C ASP A 54 16.21 -47.98 3.11
N PRO A 55 17.26 -47.64 3.89
CA PRO A 55 18.55 -46.99 3.58
C PRO A 55 19.74 -47.71 4.35
N LYS A 56 20.69 -46.93 4.95
CA LYS A 56 21.58 -47.24 6.12
C LYS A 56 23.02 -47.80 5.84
N PRO A 57 24.01 -47.77 6.79
CA PRO A 57 24.91 -46.61 7.09
C PRO A 57 26.42 -46.99 7.33
N VAL A 58 27.15 -46.22 8.18
CA VAL A 58 28.51 -46.41 8.83
C VAL A 58 29.69 -45.67 8.14
N GLU A 59 30.72 -45.08 8.78
CA GLU A 59 30.98 -44.40 10.10
C GLU A 59 32.46 -43.89 10.14
N SER A 60 32.82 -42.91 11.02
CA SER A 60 34.20 -42.49 11.41
C SER A 60 35.08 -41.75 10.36
N SER A 61 36.07 -40.90 10.72
CA SER A 61 36.46 -40.27 12.02
C SER A 61 37.43 -39.07 11.84
N GLU A 62 37.43 -38.14 12.81
CA GLU A 62 38.40 -37.04 13.06
C GLU A 62 39.73 -37.54 13.72
N PRO A 63 40.76 -36.72 14.09
CA PRO A 63 40.86 -35.23 14.23
C PRO A 63 42.05 -34.58 13.47
N THR A 64 42.35 -33.26 13.54
CA THR A 64 43.30 -32.59 14.50
C THR A 64 43.68 -31.21 13.88
N GLU A 65 43.92 -30.06 14.54
CA GLU A 65 43.56 -29.44 15.84
C GLU A 65 44.04 -27.95 15.84
N GLY A 66 43.35 -27.02 16.53
CA GLY A 66 43.94 -25.78 17.08
C GLY A 66 43.90 -24.45 16.29
N THR A 67 43.05 -23.51 16.72
CA THR A 67 43.26 -22.03 16.74
C THR A 67 42.32 -21.43 17.81
N GLU A 68 42.68 -20.28 18.39
CA GLU A 68 42.13 -19.76 19.65
C GLU A 68 40.68 -19.21 19.53
N PRO A 69 39.89 -19.23 20.62
CA PRO A 69 38.57 -18.60 20.64
C PRO A 69 38.72 -17.08 20.54
N LEU A 70 38.28 -16.50 19.42
CA LEU A 70 38.10 -15.05 19.32
C LEU A 70 37.02 -14.59 20.30
N ASP A 71 37.26 -13.40 20.86
CA ASP A 71 36.47 -12.80 21.91
C ASP A 71 34.98 -12.74 21.52
N SER A 72 34.11 -13.20 22.43
CA SER A 72 32.68 -13.19 22.19
C SER A 72 32.14 -11.78 22.39
N CYS A 73 32.11 -11.01 21.30
CA CYS A 73 31.23 -9.84 21.21
C CYS A 73 29.78 -10.31 21.37
N GLU A 74 29.31 -10.36 22.62
CA GLU A 74 27.88 -10.40 22.90
C GLU A 74 27.24 -9.18 22.19
N PRO A 75 26.17 -9.37 21.40
CA PRO A 75 25.48 -8.23 20.82
C PRO A 75 24.88 -7.42 21.97
N THR A 76 25.45 -6.24 22.23
CA THR A 76 24.87 -5.29 23.16
C THR A 76 23.51 -4.87 22.61
N GLU A 77 22.43 -5.36 23.23
CA GLU A 77 21.06 -4.89 23.03
C GLU A 77 20.89 -3.46 23.58
N GLU A 78 21.64 -2.51 23.00
CA GLU A 78 21.42 -1.08 23.14
C GLU A 78 20.18 -0.74 22.30
N THR A 79 19.01 -1.10 22.84
CA THR A 79 17.69 -0.89 22.23
C THR A 79 17.57 0.54 21.77
N ASP A 80 17.40 0.74 20.46
CA ASP A 80 17.45 2.06 19.84
C ASP A 80 16.52 3.05 20.57
N SER A 81 17.11 4.16 21.01
CA SER A 81 16.43 5.24 21.70
C SER A 81 15.29 5.86 20.87
N GLN A 82 15.40 5.85 19.53
CA GLN A 82 14.34 6.30 18.62
C GLN A 82 13.17 5.32 18.62
N LEU A 83 13.44 4.01 18.49
CA LEU A 83 12.44 2.94 18.58
C LEU A 83 11.74 2.93 19.94
N LEU A 84 12.49 3.08 21.04
CA LEU A 84 11.94 3.13 22.40
C LEU A 84 11.11 4.41 22.64
N GLY A 85 11.50 5.54 22.03
CA GLY A 85 10.70 6.76 22.00
C GLY A 85 9.38 6.57 21.27
N LEU A 86 9.42 6.03 20.05
CA LEU A 86 8.22 5.74 19.25
C LEU A 86 7.30 4.74 19.95
N HIS A 87 7.86 3.66 20.53
CA HIS A 87 7.10 2.71 21.34
C HIS A 87 6.36 3.38 22.51
N THR A 88 6.98 4.37 23.14
CA THR A 88 6.36 5.14 24.23
C THR A 88 5.20 5.98 23.70
N SER A 89 5.39 6.71 22.60
CA SER A 89 4.34 7.53 21.96
C SER A 89 3.13 6.71 21.51
N ILE A 90 3.36 5.54 20.89
CA ILE A 90 2.29 4.62 20.49
C ILE A 90 1.51 4.13 21.73
N ASP A 91 2.20 3.65 22.77
CA ASP A 91 1.52 3.14 23.98
C ASP A 91 0.79 4.24 24.78
N GLU A 92 1.31 5.48 24.82
CA GLU A 92 0.64 6.62 25.46
C GLU A 92 -0.58 7.13 24.67
N SER A 93 -0.57 7.00 23.34
CA SER A 93 -1.72 7.34 22.50
C SER A 93 -2.94 6.44 22.72
N GLY A 94 -2.71 5.21 23.21
CA GLY A 94 -3.72 4.17 23.40
C GLY A 94 -3.98 3.29 22.16
N TYR A 95 -3.41 3.61 21.00
CA TYR A 95 -3.47 2.76 19.81
C TYR A 95 -2.67 1.46 19.98
N GLN A 96 -2.97 0.48 19.11
CA GLN A 96 -2.41 -0.86 19.18
C GLN A 96 -1.13 -1.03 18.36
N VAL A 97 -1.00 -0.23 17.30
CA VAL A 97 0.07 -0.24 16.30
C VAL A 97 0.39 1.20 15.89
N GLY A 98 1.65 1.47 15.56
CA GLY A 98 2.03 2.67 14.81
C GLY A 98 2.10 2.37 13.32
N ILE A 99 1.59 3.27 12.47
CA ILE A 99 1.75 3.20 11.02
C ILE A 99 2.24 4.57 10.52
N ALA A 100 3.13 4.57 9.53
CA ALA A 100 3.54 5.77 8.81
C ALA A 100 3.49 5.53 7.29
N TYR A 101 3.06 6.54 6.54
CA TYR A 101 3.28 6.62 5.09
C TYR A 101 4.63 7.28 4.82
N ILE A 102 5.60 6.52 4.30
CA ILE A 102 6.94 7.02 4.00
C ILE A 102 6.93 7.82 2.70
N GLY A 103 6.24 7.32 1.67
CA GLY A 103 6.09 8.04 0.40
C GLY A 103 5.72 7.15 -0.79
N TYR A 104 5.60 7.76 -1.97
CA TYR A 104 5.47 7.06 -3.25
C TYR A 104 6.87 6.81 -3.84
N VAL A 105 7.21 5.55 -4.05
CA VAL A 105 8.52 5.11 -4.57
C VAL A 105 8.48 4.86 -6.08
N GLY A 106 7.30 4.57 -6.63
CA GLY A 106 7.11 4.07 -7.98
C GLY A 106 6.93 2.55 -8.02
N ALA A 107 6.33 2.04 -9.09
CA ALA A 107 6.08 0.61 -9.29
C ALA A 107 7.31 -0.14 -9.84
N GLU A 108 7.27 -1.48 -9.77
CA GLU A 108 8.30 -2.41 -10.29
C GLU A 108 9.74 -2.18 -9.76
N ARG A 109 9.89 -1.57 -8.57
CA ARG A 109 11.19 -1.23 -7.98
C ARG A 109 11.81 -2.38 -7.18
N THR A 110 13.14 -2.45 -7.12
CA THR A 110 13.85 -3.47 -6.33
C THR A 110 13.93 -3.11 -4.85
N GLU A 111 14.21 -4.10 -3.98
CA GLU A 111 14.43 -3.84 -2.55
C GLU A 111 15.58 -2.84 -2.31
N GLU A 112 16.64 -2.89 -3.12
CA GLU A 112 17.74 -1.92 -3.05
C GLU A 112 17.28 -0.49 -3.41
N GLU A 113 16.43 -0.34 -4.44
CA GLU A 113 15.88 0.98 -4.83
C GLU A 113 14.93 1.54 -3.76
N ILE A 114 14.10 0.67 -3.16
CA ILE A 114 13.21 1.02 -2.04
C ILE A 114 14.01 1.41 -0.79
N ARG A 115 15.13 0.72 -0.51
CA ARG A 115 16.04 1.10 0.60
C ARG A 115 16.77 2.42 0.32
N ILE A 116 17.25 2.65 -0.90
CA ILE A 116 17.85 3.94 -1.29
C ILE A 116 16.85 5.10 -1.14
N TYR A 117 15.57 4.89 -1.48
CA TYR A 117 14.51 5.88 -1.26
C TYR A 117 14.33 6.21 0.23
N LEU A 118 14.28 5.17 1.09
CA LEU A 118 14.18 5.34 2.54
C LEU A 118 15.41 6.04 3.14
N GLU A 119 16.62 5.63 2.75
CA GLU A 119 17.90 6.24 3.16
C GLU A 119 18.00 7.72 2.77
N GLY A 120 17.40 8.10 1.64
CA GLY A 120 17.31 9.50 1.19
C GLY A 120 16.21 10.33 1.87
N SER A 121 15.38 9.73 2.72
CA SER A 121 14.20 10.38 3.33
C SER A 121 14.47 10.88 4.76
N PRO A 122 13.64 11.82 5.29
CA PRO A 122 13.74 12.25 6.69
C PRO A 122 13.59 11.13 7.74
N TYR A 123 12.97 10.01 7.36
CA TYR A 123 12.80 8.85 8.24
C TYR A 123 14.13 8.18 8.59
N ALA A 124 15.15 8.24 7.73
CA ALA A 124 16.47 7.66 8.01
C ALA A 124 17.22 8.38 9.14
N GLU A 125 16.96 9.68 9.35
CA GLU A 125 17.49 10.44 10.51
C GLU A 125 16.58 10.29 11.74
N ALA A 126 15.26 10.33 11.56
CA ALA A 126 14.30 10.31 12.67
C ALA A 126 14.08 8.92 13.30
N TYR A 127 14.23 7.85 12.52
CA TYR A 127 13.87 6.48 12.85
C TYR A 127 14.85 5.48 12.18
N ALA A 128 16.14 5.57 12.48
CA ALA A 128 17.22 4.85 11.79
C ALA A 128 17.00 3.32 11.72
N PHE A 129 16.36 2.73 12.74
CA PHE A 129 15.96 1.31 12.76
C PHE A 129 15.08 0.87 11.57
N LEU A 130 14.43 1.79 10.85
CA LEU A 130 13.65 1.47 9.65
C LEU A 130 14.55 1.02 8.49
N CYS A 131 15.79 1.51 8.39
CA CYS A 131 16.71 1.14 7.30
C CYS A 131 17.12 -0.34 7.36
N ASP A 132 17.20 -0.92 8.57
CA ASP A 132 17.47 -2.35 8.80
C ASP A 132 16.20 -3.22 8.85
N ALA A 133 14.99 -2.62 8.75
CA ALA A 133 13.74 -3.35 8.91
C ALA A 133 13.48 -4.33 7.74
N PRO A 134 12.80 -5.48 8.00
CA PRO A 134 12.34 -6.37 6.95
C PRO A 134 11.37 -5.67 5.99
N LEU A 135 11.55 -5.87 4.69
CA LEU A 135 10.59 -5.42 3.68
C LEU A 135 9.53 -6.50 3.44
N VAL A 136 8.27 -6.10 3.52
CA VAL A 136 7.11 -6.86 3.04
C VAL A 136 6.73 -6.30 1.69
N ASP A 137 7.16 -6.99 0.63
CA ASP A 137 6.72 -6.73 -0.74
C ASP A 137 5.31 -7.30 -0.96
N ALA A 138 4.42 -6.45 -1.47
CA ALA A 138 3.05 -6.76 -1.83
C ALA A 138 2.69 -6.27 -3.25
N ASP A 139 3.68 -6.10 -4.14
CA ASP A 139 3.51 -5.66 -5.54
C ASP A 139 2.74 -4.33 -5.66
N GLY A 140 3.44 -3.22 -5.41
CA GLY A 140 2.85 -1.90 -5.23
C GLY A 140 3.71 -0.74 -5.73
N ALA A 141 3.46 0.46 -5.20
CA ALA A 141 4.22 1.67 -5.51
C ALA A 141 4.38 2.64 -4.31
N GLU A 142 3.67 2.39 -3.21
CA GLU A 142 3.72 3.16 -1.96
C GLU A 142 4.51 2.41 -0.89
N LEU A 143 5.28 3.14 -0.08
CA LEU A 143 6.03 2.60 1.04
C LEU A 143 5.45 3.08 2.38
N TYR A 144 5.20 2.12 3.27
CA TYR A 144 4.73 2.33 4.63
C TYR A 144 5.69 1.69 5.65
N ALA A 145 5.65 2.16 6.89
CA ALA A 145 6.26 1.49 8.04
C ALA A 145 5.19 1.09 9.06
N VAL A 146 5.35 -0.09 9.69
CA VAL A 146 4.41 -0.64 10.67
C VAL A 146 5.17 -1.10 11.91
N VAL A 147 4.75 -0.64 13.09
CA VAL A 147 5.45 -0.87 14.37
C VAL A 147 4.47 -1.36 15.45
N THR A 148 4.70 -2.55 16.01
CA THR A 148 3.98 -3.03 17.20
C THR A 148 4.87 -3.02 18.43
N THR A 149 4.36 -2.49 19.53
CA THR A 149 5.18 -2.14 20.71
C THR A 149 5.41 -3.29 21.69
N ARG A 150 4.49 -4.27 21.76
CA ARG A 150 4.39 -5.21 22.90
C ARG A 150 4.15 -6.65 22.47
N LYS A 151 4.63 -7.59 23.30
CA LYS A 151 4.58 -9.04 23.05
C LYS A 151 3.18 -9.67 23.06
N ASP A 152 2.16 -8.95 23.53
CA ASP A 152 0.74 -9.33 23.53
C ASP A 152 -0.05 -8.77 22.32
N ARG A 153 0.61 -7.98 21.45
CA ARG A 153 0.09 -7.47 20.18
C ARG A 153 0.85 -8.07 18.99
N SER A 154 0.30 -8.08 17.78
CA SER A 154 1.09 -8.23 16.56
C SER A 154 0.38 -7.69 15.33
N ALA A 155 1.16 -7.31 14.31
CA ALA A 155 0.65 -7.00 12.98
C ALA A 155 0.97 -8.16 12.01
N SER A 156 0.11 -8.41 11.03
CA SER A 156 0.32 -9.42 9.98
C SER A 156 -0.34 -8.97 8.68
N VAL A 157 0.36 -9.10 7.55
CA VAL A 157 -0.08 -8.55 6.26
C VAL A 157 -0.70 -9.65 5.41
N TYR A 158 -1.85 -9.32 4.80
CA TYR A 158 -2.62 -10.19 3.94
C TYR A 158 -2.97 -9.45 2.64
N PRO A 159 -3.02 -10.12 1.48
CA PRO A 159 -3.63 -9.56 0.28
C PRO A 159 -5.11 -9.25 0.54
N ALA A 160 -5.63 -8.19 -0.05
CA ALA A 160 -7.03 -7.83 0.04
C ALA A 160 -7.51 -7.14 -1.25
N ASP A 161 -8.66 -7.58 -1.76
CA ASP A 161 -9.34 -6.97 -2.91
C ASP A 161 -10.51 -6.11 -2.43
N VAL A 162 -10.89 -5.07 -3.19
CA VAL A 162 -12.16 -4.36 -2.99
C VAL A 162 -13.23 -4.96 -3.88
N ASN A 163 -14.35 -5.37 -3.28
CA ASN A 163 -15.48 -5.95 -3.99
C ASN A 163 -16.48 -4.90 -4.52
N GLU A 164 -17.49 -5.35 -5.27
CA GLU A 164 -18.51 -4.48 -5.91
C GLU A 164 -19.32 -3.60 -4.91
N GLU A 165 -19.31 -3.93 -3.61
CA GLU A 165 -19.96 -3.14 -2.56
C GLU A 165 -19.02 -2.12 -1.89
N GLY A 166 -17.76 -2.00 -2.36
CA GLY A 166 -16.76 -1.09 -1.80
C GLY A 166 -16.16 -1.57 -0.48
N THR A 167 -16.19 -2.89 -0.22
CA THR A 167 -15.65 -3.50 1.01
C THR A 167 -14.47 -4.43 0.71
N TYR A 168 -13.59 -4.62 1.69
CA TYR A 168 -12.37 -5.41 1.52
C TYR A 168 -12.61 -6.91 1.79
N ASP A 169 -12.41 -7.73 0.77
CA ASP A 169 -12.31 -9.19 0.89
C ASP A 169 -10.85 -9.57 1.18
N VAL A 170 -10.59 -10.08 2.39
CA VAL A 170 -9.22 -10.30 2.92
C VAL A 170 -8.83 -11.78 2.86
N HIS A 171 -7.74 -12.08 2.15
CA HIS A 171 -7.26 -13.44 1.88
C HIS A 171 -6.46 -14.02 3.06
N THR A 172 -7.16 -14.26 4.18
CA THR A 172 -6.56 -14.62 5.48
C THR A 172 -5.80 -15.95 5.51
N GLU A 173 -5.93 -16.79 4.49
CA GLU A 173 -5.21 -18.05 4.29
C GLU A 173 -3.87 -17.88 3.54
N GLN A 174 -3.64 -16.74 2.89
CA GLN A 174 -2.41 -16.41 2.13
C GLN A 174 -1.67 -15.17 2.69
N PRO A 175 -1.22 -15.18 3.97
CA PRO A 175 -0.45 -14.07 4.56
C PRO A 175 0.88 -13.84 3.84
N LEU A 176 1.12 -12.59 3.44
CA LEU A 176 2.42 -12.10 2.98
C LEU A 176 3.42 -12.02 4.16
N TYR A 177 2.94 -11.60 5.33
CA TYR A 177 3.78 -11.44 6.52
C TYR A 177 3.06 -11.86 7.82
N LYS A 178 3.83 -12.38 8.78
CA LYS A 178 3.36 -12.80 10.12
C LYS A 178 4.26 -12.25 11.23
N GLY A 179 3.99 -11.03 11.65
CA GLY A 179 4.68 -10.39 12.77
C GLY A 179 4.36 -11.03 14.12
N LYS A 180 5.21 -10.78 15.11
CA LYS A 180 5.28 -11.51 16.38
C LYS A 180 5.60 -10.60 17.57
N GLY A 181 4.59 -10.09 18.25
CA GLY A 181 4.82 -9.33 19.47
C GLY A 181 5.27 -7.90 19.20
N THR A 182 6.32 -7.49 19.90
CA THR A 182 7.08 -6.29 19.57
C THR A 182 7.79 -6.51 18.23
N ASP A 183 7.46 -5.73 17.20
CA ASP A 183 7.85 -5.98 15.82
C ASP A 183 7.90 -4.68 15.00
N CYS A 184 8.66 -4.68 13.91
CA CYS A 184 8.82 -3.53 13.02
C CYS A 184 9.14 -4.00 11.59
N PHE A 185 8.37 -3.53 10.61
CA PHE A 185 8.61 -3.85 9.20
C PHE A 185 8.21 -2.70 8.26
N LEU A 186 8.85 -2.69 7.09
CA LEU A 186 8.44 -1.88 5.94
C LEU A 186 7.40 -2.66 5.13
N LEU A 187 6.47 -1.96 4.51
CA LEU A 187 5.42 -2.53 3.67
C LEU A 187 5.37 -1.73 2.35
N TYR A 188 5.75 -2.38 1.26
CA TYR A 188 5.65 -1.84 -0.10
C TYR A 188 4.40 -2.42 -0.74
N CYS A 189 3.39 -1.58 -0.95
CA CYS A 189 2.04 -1.99 -1.36
C CYS A 189 1.38 -0.91 -2.21
N ASN A 190 0.13 -1.14 -2.61
CA ASN A 190 -0.74 -0.22 -3.34
C ASN A 190 -0.17 0.30 -4.67
N MET A 191 -0.65 -0.22 -5.80
CA MET A 191 -0.33 0.29 -7.14
C MET A 191 -0.94 1.68 -7.43
N SER A 192 -1.93 2.11 -6.63
CA SER A 192 -2.51 3.46 -6.69
C SER A 192 -3.22 3.78 -5.37
N GLU A 193 -3.43 5.07 -5.10
CA GLU A 193 -4.08 5.57 -3.88
C GLU A 193 -5.59 5.26 -3.80
N VAL A 194 -6.18 4.69 -4.87
CA VAL A 194 -7.64 4.45 -4.99
C VAL A 194 -8.13 3.42 -3.98
N HIS A 195 -7.35 2.35 -3.76
CA HIS A 195 -7.60 1.35 -2.74
C HIS A 195 -6.30 0.65 -2.35
N SER A 196 -6.26 0.09 -1.14
CA SER A 196 -5.16 -0.78 -0.77
C SER A 196 -5.24 -2.12 -1.52
N ASN A 197 -4.11 -2.76 -1.79
CA ASN A 197 -4.07 -4.17 -2.21
C ASN A 197 -3.80 -5.13 -1.04
N VAL A 198 -3.76 -4.61 0.19
CA VAL A 198 -3.48 -5.36 1.42
C VAL A 198 -4.41 -4.97 2.58
N SER A 199 -4.50 -5.86 3.56
CA SER A 199 -4.99 -5.55 4.91
C SER A 199 -3.92 -5.89 5.94
N ILE A 200 -3.61 -4.94 6.81
CA ILE A 200 -2.83 -5.18 8.04
C ILE A 200 -3.81 -5.68 9.10
N ALA A 201 -3.66 -6.93 9.50
CA ALA A 201 -4.38 -7.50 10.63
C ALA A 201 -3.63 -7.17 11.93
N ILE A 202 -4.29 -6.43 12.82
CA ILE A 202 -3.81 -6.12 14.16
C ILE A 202 -4.45 -7.13 15.12
N GLN A 203 -3.63 -7.93 15.81
CA GLN A 203 -4.07 -8.86 16.86
C GLN A 203 -3.65 -8.30 18.22
N THR A 204 -4.56 -8.27 19.20
CA THR A 204 -4.25 -7.95 20.61
C THR A 204 -4.97 -8.95 21.51
N GLY A 205 -4.23 -9.87 22.12
CA GLY A 205 -4.82 -11.01 22.82
C GLY A 205 -5.72 -11.83 21.89
N ASP A 206 -7.00 -12.00 22.25
CA ASP A 206 -8.01 -12.68 21.42
C ASP A 206 -8.68 -11.75 20.38
N GLU A 207 -8.55 -10.42 20.52
CA GLU A 207 -9.21 -9.45 19.62
C GLU A 207 -8.38 -9.23 18.34
N ARG A 208 -9.08 -9.08 17.20
CA ARG A 208 -8.47 -8.87 15.89
C ARG A 208 -9.20 -7.78 15.10
N LEU A 209 -8.44 -6.81 14.62
CA LEU A 209 -8.89 -5.75 13.72
C LEU A 209 -8.17 -5.87 12.38
N PHE A 210 -8.75 -5.34 11.31
CA PHE A 210 -8.08 -5.13 10.03
C PHE A 210 -8.08 -3.63 9.73
N VAL A 211 -6.95 -3.13 9.22
CA VAL A 211 -6.81 -1.77 8.69
C VAL A 211 -6.14 -1.84 7.32
N ASN A 212 -6.55 -0.94 6.41
CA ASN A 212 -6.07 -0.90 5.03
C ASN A 212 -5.16 0.33 4.88
N PRO A 213 -3.83 0.18 4.75
CA PRO A 213 -2.93 1.32 4.62
C PRO A 213 -3.25 2.07 3.32
N MET A 214 -3.70 3.31 3.45
CA MET A 214 -3.97 4.22 2.33
C MET A 214 -3.89 5.68 2.81
N ILE A 215 -3.44 6.57 1.93
CA ILE A 215 -3.53 8.03 2.14
C ILE A 215 -4.86 8.57 1.63
N SER A 216 -5.38 9.60 2.31
CA SER A 216 -6.61 10.27 1.92
C SER A 216 -6.35 11.24 0.77
N GLY A 217 -7.08 11.08 -0.34
CA GLY A 217 -7.05 12.04 -1.46
C GLY A 217 -7.53 13.46 -1.12
N LYS A 218 -7.94 13.72 0.13
CA LYS A 218 -8.40 15.01 0.63
C LYS A 218 -7.28 15.88 1.24
N ASP A 219 -6.31 15.26 1.91
CA ASP A 219 -5.27 15.95 2.68
C ASP A 219 -3.90 15.26 2.71
N GLY A 220 -3.74 14.14 1.99
CA GLY A 220 -2.50 13.37 1.90
C GLY A 220 -2.15 12.56 3.16
N ARG A 221 -3.05 12.49 4.16
CA ARG A 221 -2.77 11.83 5.45
C ARG A 221 -3.34 10.41 5.54
N LEU A 222 -2.86 9.60 6.48
CA LEU A 222 -3.37 8.24 6.67
C LEU A 222 -4.88 8.25 6.94
N GLY A 223 -5.64 7.48 6.13
CA GLY A 223 -7.09 7.59 6.03
C GLY A 223 -7.88 7.04 7.23
N ASN A 224 -7.93 7.78 8.35
CA ASN A 224 -8.74 7.46 9.56
C ASN A 224 -8.55 6.02 10.09
N LEU A 225 -7.31 5.51 10.04
CA LEU A 225 -6.96 4.18 10.52
C LEU A 225 -6.93 4.13 12.07
N ASP A 226 -7.22 2.97 12.67
CA ASP A 226 -7.13 2.76 14.14
C ASP A 226 -5.68 2.50 14.58
N CYS A 227 -4.78 3.44 14.25
CA CYS A 227 -3.36 3.37 14.53
C CYS A 227 -2.81 4.72 15.01
N TYR A 228 -1.66 4.69 15.67
CA TYR A 228 -0.85 5.88 15.88
C TYR A 228 -0.17 6.26 14.56
N ASP A 229 -0.67 7.30 13.91
CA ASP A 229 -0.03 7.90 12.74
C ASP A 229 1.29 8.58 13.16
N PHE A 230 2.42 8.03 12.70
CA PHE A 230 3.75 8.61 12.91
C PHE A 230 4.39 9.13 11.62
N SER A 231 3.57 9.36 10.58
CA SER A 231 4.03 9.89 9.29
C SER A 231 4.62 11.30 9.45
N MET A 232 5.80 11.51 8.87
CA MET A 232 6.48 12.80 8.81
C MET A 232 5.89 13.67 7.69
N TYR A 233 4.67 14.18 7.90
CA TYR A 233 4.10 15.21 7.03
C TYR A 233 4.97 16.46 7.03
N THR A 234 5.11 17.11 5.88
CA THR A 234 5.75 18.41 5.76
C THR A 234 4.91 19.47 6.47
N ASP A 235 5.33 19.90 7.67
CA ASP A 235 4.62 20.81 8.58
C ASP A 235 4.56 22.29 8.10
N GLY A 236 4.45 22.54 6.78
CA GLY A 236 4.19 23.87 6.20
C GLY A 236 5.26 24.94 6.49
N ASN A 237 6.48 24.52 6.84
CA ASN A 237 7.64 25.40 7.00
C ASN A 237 8.17 25.90 5.64
N GLU A 238 7.98 25.09 4.59
CA GLU A 238 7.83 25.56 3.21
C GLU A 238 6.42 26.12 3.11
N THR A 239 6.30 27.43 2.85
CA THR A 239 5.16 28.17 3.36
C THR A 239 3.88 27.88 2.59
N GLN A 240 2.73 28.10 3.22
CA GLN A 240 1.45 28.14 2.50
C GLN A 240 1.50 29.19 1.38
N ASP A 241 2.28 30.28 1.53
CA ASP A 241 2.49 31.26 0.48
C ASP A 241 3.29 30.67 -0.71
N ASP A 242 4.32 29.85 -0.47
CA ASP A 242 5.10 29.17 -1.53
C ASP A 242 4.23 28.17 -2.31
N VAL A 243 3.44 27.35 -1.62
CA VAL A 243 2.48 26.42 -2.25
C VAL A 243 1.39 27.19 -3.02
N MET A 244 0.93 28.34 -2.51
CA MET A 244 -0.03 29.20 -3.21
C MET A 244 0.59 29.96 -4.40
N ILE A 245 1.89 30.27 -4.36
CA ILE A 245 2.65 30.82 -5.50
C ILE A 245 2.79 29.75 -6.57
N ALA A 246 3.21 28.54 -6.21
CA ALA A 246 3.32 27.40 -7.12
C ALA A 246 1.97 27.03 -7.77
N TYR A 247 0.89 27.03 -6.99
CA TYR A 247 -0.48 26.89 -7.48
C TYR A 247 -0.86 28.03 -8.43
N GLY A 248 -0.50 29.27 -8.10
CA GLY A 248 -0.70 30.44 -8.97
C GLY A 248 0.03 30.33 -10.31
N VAL A 249 1.28 29.85 -10.30
CA VAL A 249 2.09 29.57 -11.51
C VAL A 249 1.40 28.51 -12.38
N LEU A 250 0.85 27.44 -11.81
CA LEU A 250 0.04 26.47 -12.56
C LEU A 250 -1.26 27.08 -13.10
N LEU A 251 -1.93 27.97 -12.36
CA LEU A 251 -3.10 28.68 -12.86
C LEU A 251 -2.80 29.63 -14.03
N GLU A 252 -1.54 30.01 -14.27
CA GLU A 252 -1.15 30.80 -15.45
C GLU A 252 -0.81 29.93 -16.68
N ALA A 253 -0.72 28.60 -16.56
CA ALA A 253 -0.44 27.70 -17.68
C ALA A 253 -1.70 27.40 -18.52
N ASP A 254 -1.62 27.66 -19.84
CA ASP A 254 -2.70 27.43 -20.82
C ASP A 254 -3.27 26.00 -20.77
N GLU A 255 -2.42 25.00 -20.54
CA GLU A 255 -2.81 23.58 -20.45
C GLU A 255 -3.66 23.31 -19.20
N VAL A 256 -3.17 23.72 -18.02
CA VAL A 256 -3.86 23.54 -16.74
C VAL A 256 -5.19 24.32 -16.75
N GLN A 257 -5.21 25.54 -17.28
CA GLN A 257 -6.45 26.28 -17.48
C GLN A 257 -7.42 25.53 -18.41
N SER A 258 -6.93 24.92 -19.49
CA SER A 258 -7.79 24.18 -20.43
C SER A 258 -8.49 23.00 -19.75
N TYR A 259 -7.77 22.25 -18.92
CA TYR A 259 -8.31 21.15 -18.12
C TYR A 259 -9.26 21.62 -17.00
N MET A 260 -8.92 22.69 -16.27
CA MET A 260 -9.81 23.25 -15.24
C MET A 260 -11.11 23.81 -15.85
N ASN A 261 -11.08 24.36 -17.07
CA ASN A 261 -12.29 24.77 -17.80
C ASN A 261 -13.17 23.59 -18.25
N LEU A 262 -12.66 22.35 -18.23
CA LEU A 262 -13.45 21.13 -18.44
C LEU A 262 -14.07 20.58 -17.13
N GLY A 263 -13.77 21.19 -15.98
CA GLY A 263 -14.31 20.81 -14.67
C GLY A 263 -13.35 20.06 -13.75
N MET A 264 -12.07 19.96 -14.11
CA MET A 264 -11.03 19.34 -13.27
C MET A 264 -10.58 20.29 -12.15
N THR A 265 -10.24 19.72 -10.99
CA THR A 265 -9.72 20.44 -9.82
C THR A 265 -8.23 20.17 -9.68
N LEU A 266 -7.45 21.22 -9.40
CA LEU A 266 -6.03 21.14 -9.09
C LEU A 266 -5.85 21.08 -7.57
N GLN A 267 -5.06 20.13 -7.05
CA GLN A 267 -4.80 19.97 -5.62
C GLN A 267 -3.31 19.73 -5.35
N TYR A 268 -2.78 20.30 -4.26
CA TYR A 268 -1.42 19.97 -3.79
C TYR A 268 -1.42 18.58 -3.15
N THR A 269 -0.43 17.74 -3.47
CA THR A 269 -0.38 16.35 -2.99
C THR A 269 0.18 16.18 -1.58
N GLY A 270 0.75 17.25 -1.00
CA GLY A 270 1.58 17.16 0.21
C GLY A 270 3.05 16.82 -0.07
N GLN A 271 3.39 16.41 -1.29
CA GLN A 271 4.74 15.98 -1.67
C GLN A 271 5.57 17.09 -2.33
N ILE A 272 6.88 17.03 -2.08
CA ILE A 272 7.92 17.73 -2.84
C ILE A 272 8.87 16.67 -3.42
N GLN A 273 9.27 16.81 -4.68
CA GLN A 273 10.23 15.92 -5.34
C GLN A 273 11.38 16.74 -5.94
N VAL A 274 12.56 16.13 -6.09
CA VAL A 274 13.71 16.80 -6.71
C VAL A 274 13.70 16.57 -8.22
N ILE A 275 13.39 17.60 -9.01
CA ILE A 275 13.34 17.55 -10.48
C ILE A 275 14.43 18.46 -11.06
N ASP A 276 15.29 17.93 -11.93
CA ASP A 276 16.49 18.60 -12.47
C ASP A 276 17.42 19.24 -11.40
N GLY A 277 17.33 18.79 -10.14
CA GLY A 277 18.08 19.34 -9.00
C GLY A 277 17.38 20.46 -8.22
N HIS A 278 16.12 20.77 -8.53
CA HIS A 278 15.29 21.73 -7.81
C HIS A 278 14.24 20.99 -6.95
N SER A 279 13.96 21.47 -5.75
CA SER A 279 12.84 20.97 -4.93
C SER A 279 11.53 21.53 -5.48
N CYS A 280 10.67 20.68 -6.04
CA CYS A 280 9.45 21.06 -6.74
C CYS A 280 8.21 20.53 -6.01
N TRP A 281 7.25 21.42 -5.71
CA TRP A 281 5.96 21.07 -5.10
C TRP A 281 5.10 20.31 -6.11
N ILE A 282 4.57 19.16 -5.69
CA ILE A 282 3.80 18.28 -6.57
C ILE A 282 2.30 18.50 -6.40
N PHE A 283 1.64 18.81 -7.52
CA PHE A 283 0.21 18.97 -7.65
C PHE A 283 -0.38 17.86 -8.50
N ALA A 284 -1.59 17.43 -8.16
CA ALA A 284 -2.40 16.56 -8.99
C ALA A 284 -3.57 17.35 -9.57
N LEU A 285 -3.78 17.23 -10.87
CA LEU A 285 -4.96 17.71 -11.57
C LEU A 285 -5.86 16.49 -11.86
N GLY A 286 -7.13 16.58 -11.52
CA GLY A 286 -8.02 15.43 -11.55
C GLY A 286 -9.50 15.80 -11.48
N THR A 287 -10.36 14.81 -11.66
CA THR A 287 -11.81 14.99 -11.52
C THR A 287 -12.24 14.84 -10.06
N ASP A 288 -12.95 15.85 -9.56
CA ASP A 288 -13.44 15.92 -8.18
C ASP A 288 -14.90 15.43 -8.11
N HIS A 289 -15.18 14.47 -7.23
CA HIS A 289 -16.50 13.87 -7.00
C HIS A 289 -16.83 13.91 -5.50
N GLU A 290 -18.12 13.94 -5.16
CA GLU A 290 -18.58 14.24 -3.77
C GLU A 290 -17.96 13.34 -2.68
N ASP A 291 -17.53 12.12 -3.02
CA ASP A 291 -16.86 11.16 -2.13
C ASP A 291 -15.39 10.84 -2.50
N GLN A 292 -14.84 11.31 -3.64
CA GLN A 292 -13.51 10.92 -4.13
C GLN A 292 -12.88 11.92 -5.12
N PHE A 293 -11.55 12.14 -5.02
CA PHE A 293 -10.78 12.89 -6.01
C PHE A 293 -9.95 11.92 -6.87
N VAL A 294 -10.21 11.87 -8.17
CA VAL A 294 -9.54 10.98 -9.13
C VAL A 294 -8.43 11.76 -9.83
N ARG A 295 -7.18 11.51 -9.43
CA ARG A 295 -5.99 12.14 -10.02
C ARG A 295 -5.74 11.62 -11.43
N GLU A 296 -5.52 12.53 -12.39
CA GLU A 296 -5.36 12.18 -13.81
C GLU A 296 -4.01 12.65 -14.39
N LEU A 297 -3.50 13.80 -13.93
CA LEU A 297 -2.21 14.37 -14.34
C LEU A 297 -1.44 14.88 -13.12
N TYR A 298 -0.12 14.79 -13.14
CA TYR A 298 0.74 15.37 -12.11
C TYR A 298 1.61 16.49 -12.68
N TYR A 299 1.75 17.55 -11.90
CA TYR A 299 2.59 18.71 -12.21
C TYR A 299 3.54 19.02 -11.04
N GLY A 300 4.81 19.26 -11.35
CA GLY A 300 5.83 19.69 -10.39
C GLY A 300 6.18 21.16 -10.62
N VAL A 301 6.27 21.96 -9.56
CA VAL A 301 6.52 23.40 -9.68
C VAL A 301 7.66 23.83 -8.77
N CYS A 302 8.63 24.57 -9.31
CA CYS A 302 9.82 25.03 -8.59
C CYS A 302 10.28 26.37 -9.15
N ASP A 303 10.42 27.39 -8.30
CA ASP A 303 10.51 28.79 -8.70
C ASP A 303 9.40 29.19 -9.70
N ASN A 304 9.76 29.36 -10.98
CA ASN A 304 8.83 29.64 -12.10
C ASN A 304 8.83 28.50 -13.14
N LEU A 305 9.46 27.36 -12.86
CA LEU A 305 9.48 26.19 -13.73
C LEU A 305 8.28 25.32 -13.43
N ILE A 306 7.60 24.87 -14.48
CA ILE A 306 6.53 23.88 -14.44
C ILE A 306 7.01 22.62 -15.13
N TYR A 307 6.79 21.47 -14.52
CA TYR A 307 7.01 20.15 -15.08
C TYR A 307 5.70 19.39 -15.16
N SER A 308 5.45 18.66 -16.24
CA SER A 308 4.40 17.65 -16.34
C SER A 308 5.00 16.25 -16.23
N TYR A 309 4.30 15.33 -15.56
CA TYR A 309 4.73 13.94 -15.43
C TYR A 309 4.11 13.06 -16.52
N ASP A 310 4.95 12.31 -17.25
CA ASP A 310 4.50 11.26 -18.15
C ASP A 310 4.61 9.89 -17.46
N ALA A 311 3.46 9.38 -17.01
CA ALA A 311 3.32 8.08 -16.36
C ALA A 311 3.58 6.87 -17.29
N ILE A 312 3.69 7.08 -18.62
CA ILE A 312 4.07 6.01 -19.56
C ILE A 312 5.60 5.84 -19.63
N THR A 313 6.36 6.90 -19.32
CA THR A 313 7.82 6.90 -19.40
C THR A 313 8.53 7.01 -18.04
N ASP A 314 7.80 7.26 -16.95
CA ASP A 314 8.34 7.58 -15.61
C ASP A 314 9.30 8.78 -15.68
N THR A 315 8.86 9.85 -16.37
CA THR A 315 9.67 11.07 -16.53
C THR A 315 8.90 12.36 -16.30
N TRP A 316 9.57 13.31 -15.64
CA TRP A 316 9.18 14.70 -15.58
C TRP A 316 9.70 15.45 -16.83
N THR A 317 8.83 16.17 -17.52
CA THR A 317 9.17 17.01 -18.67
C THR A 317 8.81 18.47 -18.39
N ALA A 318 9.72 19.41 -18.60
CA ALA A 318 9.43 20.83 -18.42
C ALA A 318 8.38 21.32 -19.43
N LEU A 319 7.28 21.88 -18.92
CA LEU A 319 6.38 22.71 -19.71
C LEU A 319 7.07 24.05 -20.00
N GLY A 320 6.75 24.65 -21.15
CA GLY A 320 7.57 25.72 -21.73
C GLY A 320 7.61 27.03 -20.91
N GLY A 321 8.81 27.64 -20.86
CA GLY A 321 9.05 29.02 -20.42
C GLY A 321 9.49 29.95 -21.54
#